data_AF-A0A7C6B1S1-F1
#
_entry.id   AF-A0A7C6B1S1-F1
#
_cell.length_a   1.000
_cell.length_b   1.000
_cell.length_c   1.000
_cell.angle_alpha   90.00
_cell.angle_beta   90.00
_cell.angle_gamma   90.00
#
_symmetry.space_group_name_H-M   'P 1'
#
loop_
_entity.id
_entity.type
_entity.pdbx_description
1 polymer ?
#
loop_
_entity_poly.entity_id
_entity_poly.type
_entity_poly.pdbx_seq_one_letter_code
_entity_poly.pdbx_strand_id
1 'polypeptide(L)'
;MEALESTAALFKLLSHPVRLAILQILREGEECVCHMEAALGLRQAYISQQLMVLRQAGLVADRREGWNVFYRVVKPEVYALLDAAFAAVESGGARFIPLVPLRPAACPCPKCRLEPAL
;
A
#
# COMPACT_ATOMS: atom_id res chain seq x y z
N MET A 1 -26.72 -0.55 13.66
CA MET A 1 -26.45 -1.22 12.37
C MET A 1 -25.33 -0.51 11.60
N GLU A 2 -25.35 0.81 11.52
CA GLU A 2 -24.36 1.65 10.82
C GLU A 2 -22.87 1.28 11.06
N ALA A 3 -22.47 1.00 12.30
CA ALA A 3 -21.08 0.59 12.61
C ALA A 3 -20.71 -0.76 11.96
N LEU A 4 -21.65 -1.73 11.94
CA LEU A 4 -21.43 -3.03 11.31
C LEU A 4 -21.42 -2.91 9.78
N GLU A 5 -22.26 -2.04 9.21
CA GLU A 5 -22.27 -1.75 7.76
C GLU A 5 -20.96 -1.09 7.32
N SER A 6 -20.47 -0.13 8.10
CA SER A 6 -19.16 0.51 7.87
C SER A 6 -18.01 -0.49 7.96
N THR A 7 -18.07 -1.40 8.93
CA THR A 7 -17.09 -2.48 9.10
C THR A 7 -17.14 -3.47 7.92
N ALA A 8 -18.33 -3.86 7.47
CA ALA A 8 -18.50 -4.71 6.29
C ALA A 8 -17.98 -4.04 5.01
N ALA A 9 -18.21 -2.73 4.86
CA ALA A 9 -17.67 -1.95 3.75
C ALA A 9 -16.13 -1.92 3.76
N LEU A 10 -15.52 -1.77 4.94
CA LEU A 10 -14.07 -1.89 5.11
C LEU A 10 -13.57 -3.28 4.72
N PHE A 11 -14.22 -4.35 5.14
CA PHE A 11 -13.80 -5.71 4.76
C PHE A 11 -13.92 -5.94 3.25
N LYS A 12 -15.00 -5.48 2.61
CA LYS A 12 -15.15 -5.52 1.15
C LYS A 12 -14.07 -4.72 0.43
N LEU A 13 -13.64 -3.60 1.01
CA LEU A 13 -12.50 -2.85 0.52
C LEU A 13 -11.20 -3.65 0.69
N LEU A 14 -10.97 -4.32 1.81
CA LEU A 14 -9.74 -5.08 2.05
C LEU A 14 -9.68 -6.43 1.33
N SER A 15 -10.79 -6.95 0.80
CA SER A 15 -10.88 -8.27 0.14
C SER A 15 -10.24 -8.35 -1.27
N HIS A 16 -9.18 -7.58 -1.54
CA HIS A 16 -8.49 -7.58 -2.83
C HIS A 16 -6.96 -7.64 -2.64
N PRO A 17 -6.28 -8.63 -3.24
CA PRO A 17 -4.87 -8.92 -2.94
C PRO A 17 -3.94 -7.74 -3.21
N VAL A 18 -4.15 -7.02 -4.32
CA VAL A 18 -3.31 -5.86 -4.67
C VAL A 18 -3.48 -4.70 -3.67
N ARG A 19 -4.68 -4.52 -3.10
CA ARG A 19 -4.89 -3.46 -2.10
C ARG A 19 -4.20 -3.81 -0.80
N LEU A 20 -4.23 -5.09 -0.39
CA LEU A 20 -3.46 -5.58 0.74
C LEU A 20 -1.96 -5.39 0.51
N ALA A 21 -1.45 -5.72 -0.68
CA ALA A 21 -0.05 -5.54 -1.05
C ALA A 21 0.39 -4.07 -1.02
N ILE A 22 -0.43 -3.16 -1.57
CA ILE A 22 -0.19 -1.71 -1.50
C ILE A 22 -0.12 -1.23 -0.05
N LEU A 23 -1.07 -1.64 0.80
CA LEU A 23 -1.07 -1.28 2.22
C LEU A 23 0.20 -1.79 2.92
N GLN A 24 0.67 -3.01 2.63
CA GLN A 24 1.93 -3.50 3.19
C GLN A 24 3.16 -2.70 2.73
N ILE A 25 3.22 -2.31 1.45
CA ILE A 25 4.31 -1.44 0.94
C ILE A 25 4.30 -0.08 1.67
N LEU A 26 3.12 0.48 1.89
CA LEU A 26 2.95 1.76 2.58
C LEU A 26 3.18 1.71 4.10
N ARG A 27 3.49 0.53 4.66
CA ARG A 27 3.74 0.37 6.10
C ARG A 27 5.00 1.12 6.55
N GLU A 28 6.01 1.19 5.70
CA GLU A 28 7.28 1.87 6.00
C GLU A 28 7.26 3.38 5.71
N GLY A 29 6.15 3.90 5.19
CA GLY A 29 5.96 5.32 4.93
C GLY A 29 5.34 5.60 3.56
N GLU A 30 5.50 6.83 3.10
CA GLU A 30 4.88 7.25 1.84
C GLU A 30 5.62 6.72 0.62
N GLU A 31 4.95 6.12 -0.35
CA GLU A 31 5.59 5.59 -1.57
C GLU A 31 4.92 6.11 -2.84
N CYS A 32 5.69 6.20 -3.93
CA CYS A 32 5.15 6.60 -5.22
C CYS A 32 4.62 5.40 -6.03
N VAL A 33 3.79 5.66 -7.04
CA VAL A 33 3.22 4.61 -7.90
C VAL A 33 4.29 3.85 -8.68
N CYS A 34 5.36 4.53 -9.12
CA CYS A 34 6.49 3.90 -9.82
C CYS A 34 7.21 2.88 -8.93
N HIS A 35 7.33 3.16 -7.63
CA HIS A 35 7.91 2.23 -6.67
C HIS A 35 7.04 0.98 -6.53
N MET A 36 5.71 1.16 -6.38
CA MET A 36 4.77 0.05 -6.28
C MET A 36 4.72 -0.80 -7.56
N GLU A 37 4.83 -0.19 -8.75
CA GLU A 37 4.91 -0.95 -10.01
C GLU A 37 6.12 -1.86 -10.04
N ALA A 38 7.29 -1.34 -9.67
CA ALA A 38 8.49 -2.15 -9.62
C ALA A 38 8.41 -3.24 -8.54
N ALA A 39 7.85 -2.95 -7.37
CA ALA A 39 7.72 -3.90 -6.27
C ALA A 39 6.70 -5.02 -6.55
N LEU A 40 5.61 -4.72 -7.25
CA LEU A 40 4.51 -5.64 -7.51
C LEU A 40 4.56 -6.29 -8.90
N GLY A 41 5.35 -5.76 -9.83
CA GLY A 41 5.35 -6.18 -11.24
C GLY A 41 4.03 -5.90 -11.96
N LEU A 42 3.22 -4.97 -11.45
CA LEU A 42 1.90 -4.61 -11.97
C LEU A 42 1.95 -3.24 -12.64
N ARG A 43 1.24 -3.09 -13.77
CA ARG A 43 1.20 -1.82 -14.52
C ARG A 43 0.72 -0.65 -13.66
N GLN A 44 1.35 0.52 -13.78
CA GLN A 44 0.98 1.73 -13.02
C GLN A 44 -0.51 2.09 -13.08
N ALA A 45 -1.14 1.93 -14.26
CA ALA A 45 -2.56 2.25 -14.44
C ALA A 45 -3.46 1.41 -13.53
N TYR A 46 -3.11 0.13 -13.35
CA TYR A 46 -3.85 -0.78 -12.49
C TYR A 46 -3.62 -0.46 -11.01
N ILE A 47 -2.39 -0.16 -10.61
CA ILE A 47 -2.06 0.27 -9.23
C ILE A 47 -2.78 1.58 -8.90
N SER A 48 -2.77 2.55 -9.81
CA SER A 48 -3.44 3.84 -9.65
C SER A 48 -4.95 3.68 -9.45
N GLN A 49 -5.57 2.72 -10.15
CA GLN A 49 -6.98 2.38 -9.93
C GLN A 49 -7.22 1.87 -8.51
N GLN A 50 -6.37 0.98 -7.99
CA GLN A 50 -6.50 0.46 -6.63
C GLN A 50 -6.26 1.53 -5.57
N LEU A 51 -5.28 2.42 -5.79
CA LEU A 51 -5.03 3.58 -4.93
C LEU A 51 -6.20 4.56 -4.90
N MET A 52 -6.85 4.79 -6.04
CA MET A 52 -8.04 5.63 -6.11
C MET A 52 -9.17 5.07 -5.23
N VAL A 53 -9.40 3.76 -5.26
CA VAL A 53 -10.40 3.09 -4.42
C VAL A 53 -10.05 3.23 -2.93
N LEU A 54 -8.79 3.01 -2.55
CA LEU A 54 -8.32 3.19 -1.17
C LEU A 54 -8.44 4.64 -0.70
N ARG A 55 -8.19 5.60 -1.60
CA ARG A 55 -8.30 7.04 -1.31
C ARG A 55 -9.75 7.46 -1.12
N GLN A 56 -10.65 7.01 -1.98
CA GLN A 56 -12.09 7.27 -1.86
C GLN A 56 -12.66 6.74 -0.54
N ALA A 57 -12.12 5.63 -0.04
CA ALA A 57 -12.47 5.08 1.26
C ALA A 57 -11.75 5.75 2.46
N GLY A 58 -10.87 6.73 2.20
CA GLY A 58 -10.14 7.45 3.25
C GLY A 58 -9.13 6.58 4.01
N LEU A 59 -8.60 5.52 3.40
CA LEU A 59 -7.50 4.72 3.98
C LEU A 59 -6.12 5.26 3.61
N VAL A 60 -6.00 5.91 2.45
CA VAL A 60 -4.75 6.52 1.98
C VAL A 60 -4.98 7.98 1.59
N ALA A 61 -3.93 8.78 1.68
CA ALA A 61 -3.86 10.13 1.14
C ALA A 61 -2.69 10.26 0.18
N ASP A 62 -2.78 11.23 -0.73
CA ASP A 62 -1.71 11.57 -1.66
C ASP A 62 -1.07 12.93 -1.38
N ARG A 63 0.22 13.04 -1.68
CA ARG A 63 1.04 14.26 -1.62
C ARG A 63 1.78 14.39 -2.94
N ARG A 64 1.74 15.58 -3.55
CA ARG A 64 2.49 15.87 -4.78
C ARG A 64 3.81 16.53 -4.45
N GLU A 65 4.87 16.06 -5.10
CA GLU A 65 6.20 16.65 -5.01
C GLU A 65 6.85 16.65 -6.40
N GLY A 66 6.89 17.85 -7.01
CA GLY A 66 7.22 18.02 -8.42
C GLY A 66 6.25 17.24 -9.32
N TRP A 67 6.80 16.35 -10.14
CA TRP A 67 6.05 15.48 -11.06
C TRP A 67 5.57 14.17 -10.42
N ASN A 68 5.96 13.91 -9.16
CA ASN A 68 5.67 12.65 -8.49
C ASN A 68 4.50 12.78 -7.53
N VAL A 69 3.71 11.72 -7.42
CA VAL A 69 2.64 11.58 -6.43
C VAL A 69 3.04 10.47 -5.46
N PHE A 70 3.08 10.81 -4.18
CA PHE A 70 3.35 9.92 -3.07
C PHE A 70 2.06 9.59 -2.33
N TYR A 71 1.90 8.35 -1.93
CA TYR A 71 0.74 7.87 -1.18
C TYR A 71 1.18 7.43 0.20
N ARG A 72 0.35 7.66 1.20
CA ARG A 72 0.56 7.18 2.58
C ARG A 72 -0.73 6.69 3.18
N VAL A 73 -0.65 5.74 4.10
CA VAL A 73 -1.81 5.33 4.91
C VAL A 73 -2.12 6.42 5.93
N VAL A 74 -3.41 6.78 6.05
CA VAL A 74 -3.89 7.79 7.01
C VAL A 74 -4.54 7.17 8.25
N LYS A 75 -4.92 5.89 8.19
CA LYS A 75 -5.51 5.12 9.30
C LYS A 75 -4.62 3.92 9.63
N PRO A 76 -3.55 4.09 10.41
CA PRO A 76 -2.59 3.03 10.70
C PRO A 76 -3.20 1.85 11.47
N GLU A 77 -4.38 2.00 12.08
CA GLU A 77 -5.14 0.93 12.74
C GLU A 77 -5.48 -0.21 11.77
N VAL A 78 -5.53 0.06 10.46
CA VAL A 78 -5.71 -0.97 9.43
C VAL A 78 -4.61 -2.03 9.49
N TYR A 79 -3.39 -1.66 9.92
CA TYR A 79 -2.27 -2.59 10.00
C TYR A 79 -2.49 -3.66 11.07
N ALA A 80 -3.01 -3.29 12.24
CA ALA A 80 -3.32 -4.26 13.29
C ALA A 80 -4.38 -5.28 12.83
N LEU A 81 -5.37 -4.82 12.05
CA LEU A 81 -6.36 -5.70 11.43
C LEU A 81 -5.71 -6.65 10.41
N LEU A 82 -4.82 -6.15 9.56
CA LEU A 82 -4.12 -6.98 8.58
C LEU A 82 -3.21 -8.00 9.27
N ASP A 83 -2.52 -7.60 10.34
CA ASP A 83 -1.63 -8.48 11.11
C ASP A 83 -2.42 -9.61 11.78
N ALA A 84 -3.57 -9.29 12.37
CA ALA A 84 -4.49 -10.28 12.93
C ALA A 84 -5.05 -11.22 11.84
N ALA A 85 -5.42 -10.67 10.68
CA ALA A 85 -5.91 -11.46 9.56
C ALA A 85 -4.82 -12.41 9.03
N PHE A 86 -3.57 -11.94 8.85
CA PHE A 86 -2.47 -12.80 8.44
C PHE A 86 -2.20 -13.91 9.45
N ALA A 87 -2.16 -13.59 10.75
CA ALA A 87 -1.98 -14.59 11.80
C ALA A 87 -3.10 -15.65 11.81
N ALA A 88 -4.33 -15.27 11.42
CA ALA A 88 -5.46 -16.19 11.34
C ALA A 88 -5.39 -17.15 10.13
N VAL A 89 -4.69 -16.78 9.06
CA VAL A 89 -4.55 -17.62 7.84
C VAL A 89 -3.22 -18.40 7.85
N GLU A 90 -2.19 -17.91 8.54
CA GLU A 90 -0.89 -18.57 8.63
C GLU A 90 -0.87 -19.74 9.62
N SER A 91 -1.07 -20.96 9.12
CA SER A 91 -0.57 -22.21 9.74
C SER A 91 0.80 -22.65 9.18
N GLY A 92 1.40 -21.87 8.27
CA GLY A 92 2.68 -22.16 7.62
C GLY A 92 3.13 -20.97 6.79
N GLY A 93 4.24 -20.34 7.19
CA GLY A 93 4.57 -18.96 6.91
C GLY A 93 4.86 -18.60 5.46
N ALA A 94 4.29 -17.48 5.04
CA ALA A 94 4.82 -16.64 3.98
C ALA A 94 4.31 -15.22 4.24
N ARG A 95 5.05 -14.47 5.08
CA ARG A 95 4.85 -13.02 5.17
C ARG A 95 4.93 -12.44 3.76
N PHE A 96 4.00 -11.54 3.41
CA PHE A 96 4.15 -10.74 2.20
C PHE A 96 5.45 -9.95 2.32
N ILE A 97 6.49 -10.39 1.62
CA ILE A 97 7.75 -9.68 1.43
C ILE A 97 7.67 -9.14 0.00
N PRO A 98 7.66 -7.83 -0.23
CA PRO A 98 7.74 -7.31 -1.59
C PRO A 98 8.99 -7.91 -2.26
N LEU A 99 8.81 -8.50 -3.44
CA LEU A 99 9.84 -9.29 -4.14
C LEU A 99 11.03 -8.47 -4.65
N VAL A 100 11.06 -7.16 -4.35
CA VAL A 100 12.07 -6.21 -4.82
C VAL A 100 12.52 -5.37 -3.62
N PRO A 101 13.83 -5.05 -3.48
CA PRO A 101 14.28 -4.11 -2.47
C PRO A 101 13.50 -2.80 -2.57
N LEU A 102 13.28 -2.15 -1.43
CA LEU A 102 12.53 -0.89 -1.26
C LEU A 102 13.07 0.32 -2.09
N ARG A 103 14.00 0.08 -3.03
CA ARG A 103 14.52 1.05 -4.00
C ARG A 103 14.78 0.36 -5.35
N PRO A 104 13.84 0.44 -6.30
CA PRO A 104 14.06 -0.05 -7.66
C PRO A 104 15.04 0.87 -8.39
N ALA A 105 16.03 0.28 -9.08
CA ALA A 105 17.02 1.01 -9.87
C ALA A 105 16.38 1.90 -10.98
N ALA A 106 15.16 1.58 -11.41
CA ALA A 106 14.44 2.27 -12.47
C ALA A 106 13.42 3.32 -11.98
N CYS A 107 13.29 3.55 -10.66
CA CYS A 107 12.30 4.51 -10.15
C CYS A 107 12.84 5.95 -10.19
N PRO A 108 12.24 6.87 -10.97
CA PRO A 108 12.74 8.24 -11.11
C PRO A 108 12.26 9.20 -10.00
N CYS A 109 11.58 8.71 -8.95
CA CYS A 109 11.06 9.59 -7.90
C CYS A 109 12.19 10.09 -6.98
N PRO A 110 12.04 11.28 -6.35
CA PRO A 110 13.05 11.81 -5.44
C PRO A 110 13.31 10.87 -4.27
N LYS A 111 12.28 10.22 -3.71
CA LYS A 111 12.43 9.30 -2.57
C LYS A 111 13.31 8.09 -2.87
N CYS A 112 13.12 7.41 -4.00
CA CYS A 112 13.92 6.24 -4.36
C CYS A 112 15.34 6.61 -4.82
N ARG A 113 15.57 7.85 -5.28
CA ARG A 113 16.89 8.37 -5.67
C ARG A 113 17.70 8.95 -4.53
N LEU A 114 17.08 9.29 -3.39
CA LEU A 114 17.79 9.81 -2.22
C LEU A 114 18.63 8.68 -1.60
N GLU A 115 19.94 8.87 -1.58
CA GLU A 115 20.87 8.09 -0.75
C GLU A 115 20.39 8.16 0.71
N PRO A 116 20.54 7.08 1.51
CA PRO A 116 20.19 7.18 2.92
C PRO A 116 21.03 8.31 3.53
N ALA A 117 20.38 9.27 4.19
CA ALA A 117 21.09 10.27 4.97
C ALA A 117 21.96 9.50 5.98
N LEU A 118 23.27 9.71 5.88
CA LEU A 118 24.32 9.15 6.74
C LEU A 118 23.97 9.21 8.23
#